data_AF-A0A9X2JT41-F1
#
_entry.id   AF-A0A9X2JT41-F1
#
_cell.length_a   1.000
_cell.length_b   1.000
_cell.length_c   1.000
_cell.angle_alpha   90.00
_cell.angle_beta   90.00
_cell.angle_gamma   90.00
#
_symmetry.space_group_name_H-M   'P 1'
#
loop_
_entity.id
_entity.type
_entity.pdbx_description
1 polymer ?
#
loop_
_entity_poly.entity_id
_entity_poly.type
_entity_poly.pdbx_seq_one_letter_code
_entity_poly.pdbx_strand_id
1 'polypeptide(L)'
;MKLSEPCPCGFDKTYQNCCYPYHNGESLASSPEALMRSRYSAFVGRLAGYLEATWHSSYRPAFLDLSDSPNWLKLQVISSSVDQNKGQVHFRAFYRDGDDIAFMEEKSDFIFEDGKWYYLTGQTS
;
A
#
# COMPACT_ATOMS: atom_id res chain seq x y z
N MET A 1 10.87 8.91 5.51
CA MET A 1 9.91 9.86 4.89
C MET A 1 9.74 11.04 5.84
N LYS A 2 9.87 12.29 5.38
CA LYS A 2 9.62 13.45 6.25
C LYS A 2 8.13 13.80 6.25
N LEU A 3 7.63 14.29 7.37
CA LEU A 3 6.21 14.65 7.56
C LEU A 3 5.71 15.70 6.55
N SER A 4 6.55 16.67 6.22
CA SER A 4 6.24 17.79 5.32
C SER A 4 6.47 17.49 3.83
N GLU A 5 7.04 16.34 3.48
CA GLU A 5 7.26 15.96 2.07
C GLU A 5 5.96 15.41 1.46
N PRO A 6 5.80 15.47 0.12
CA PRO A 6 4.70 14.81 -0.56
C PRO A 6 4.61 13.33 -0.18
N CYS A 7 3.40 12.83 0.00
CA CYS A 7 3.21 11.43 0.30
C CYS A 7 3.58 10.56 -0.92
N PRO A 8 4.38 9.49 -0.76
CA PRO A 8 4.83 8.70 -1.90
C PRO A 8 3.69 7.97 -2.61
N CYS A 9 2.54 7.73 -1.96
CA CYS A 9 1.38 7.07 -2.57
C CYS A 9 0.73 7.82 -3.75
N GLY A 10 1.27 8.97 -4.15
CA GLY A 10 0.81 9.72 -5.32
C GLY A 10 -0.46 10.54 -5.08
N PHE A 11 -0.92 10.65 -3.83
CA PHE A 11 -1.99 11.58 -3.47
C PHE A 11 -1.40 12.96 -3.19
N ASP A 12 -2.08 14.03 -3.65
CA ASP A 12 -1.59 15.41 -3.56
C ASP A 12 -1.75 15.99 -2.14
N LYS A 13 -1.04 15.37 -1.19
CA LYS A 13 -0.99 15.73 0.23
C LYS A 13 0.40 15.43 0.77
N THR A 14 0.78 16.10 1.84
CA THR A 14 1.99 15.75 2.60
C THR A 14 1.83 14.38 3.26
N TYR A 15 2.94 13.72 3.56
CA TYR A 15 2.95 12.43 4.26
C TYR A 15 2.16 12.51 5.58
N GLN A 16 2.35 13.58 6.36
CA GLN A 16 1.64 13.85 7.62
C GLN A 16 0.11 13.83 7.46
N ASN A 17 -0.40 14.41 6.37
CA ASN A 17 -1.84 14.56 6.13
C ASN A 17 -2.41 13.44 5.23
N CYS A 18 -1.63 12.40 4.97
CA CYS A 18 -2.00 11.31 4.07
C CYS A 18 -1.80 9.94 4.73
N CYS A 19 -0.63 9.30 4.58
CA CYS A 19 -0.41 7.94 5.07
C CYS A 19 0.12 7.88 6.50
N TYR A 20 0.68 8.97 7.03
CA TYR A 20 1.25 9.00 8.37
C TYR A 20 0.24 8.61 9.48
N PRO A 21 -1.01 9.12 9.52
CA PRO A 21 -1.95 8.76 10.58
C PRO A 21 -2.26 7.26 10.62
N TYR A 22 -2.27 6.60 9.45
CA TYR A 22 -2.44 5.15 9.37
C TYR A 22 -1.21 4.41 9.90
N HIS A 23 -0.01 4.85 9.50
CA HIS A 23 1.25 4.23 9.94
C HIS A 23 1.51 4.42 11.43
N ASN A 24 1.01 5.50 12.03
CA ASN A 24 1.15 5.80 13.45
C ASN A 24 -0.01 5.27 14.31
N GLY A 25 -0.99 4.57 13.71
CA GLY A 25 -2.14 4.03 14.43
C GLY A 25 -3.17 5.06 14.91
N GLU A 26 -3.10 6.29 14.41
CA GLU A 26 -4.04 7.38 14.73
C GLU A 26 -5.35 7.25 13.96
N SER A 27 -5.36 6.50 12.85
CA SER A 27 -6.53 6.28 12.01
C SER A 27 -6.45 4.94 11.30
N LEU A 28 -7.60 4.45 10.84
CA LEU A 28 -7.71 3.27 9.99
C LEU A 28 -8.00 3.70 8.54
N ALA A 29 -7.50 2.93 7.58
CA ALA A 29 -7.83 3.14 6.18
C ALA A 29 -9.34 2.96 5.97
N SER A 30 -10.00 3.95 5.38
CA SER A 30 -11.46 3.97 5.18
C SER A 30 -11.93 3.19 3.95
N SER A 31 -11.02 2.83 3.05
CA SER A 31 -11.31 2.13 1.79
C SER A 31 -10.15 1.20 1.42
N PRO A 32 -10.37 0.20 0.54
CA PRO A 32 -9.28 -0.65 0.04
C PRO A 32 -8.23 0.18 -0.71
N GLU A 33 -8.61 1.23 -1.46
CA GLU A 33 -7.66 2.15 -2.07
C GLU A 33 -6.82 2.90 -1.03
N ALA A 34 -7.43 3.41 0.04
CA ALA A 34 -6.69 4.07 1.11
C ALA A 34 -5.70 3.12 1.77
N LEU A 35 -6.08 1.84 1.93
CA LEU A 35 -5.18 0.82 2.44
C LEU A 35 -4.05 0.50 1.44
N MET A 36 -4.37 0.36 0.15
CA MET A 36 -3.34 0.09 -0.86
C MET A 36 -2.32 1.23 -0.94
N ARG A 37 -2.78 2.48 -0.91
CA ARG A 37 -1.92 3.68 -0.91
C ARG A 37 -1.02 3.75 0.32
N SER A 38 -1.55 3.45 1.50
CA SER A 38 -0.75 3.42 2.73
C SER A 38 0.25 2.25 2.73
N ARG A 39 -0.15 1.06 2.30
CA ARG A 39 0.78 -0.07 2.12
C ARG A 39 1.92 0.26 1.17
N TYR A 40 1.65 0.89 0.03
CA TYR A 40 2.70 1.38 -0.88
C TYR A 40 3.68 2.34 -0.16
N SER A 41 3.17 3.34 0.55
CA SER A 41 4.01 4.25 1.32
C SER A 41 4.82 3.54 2.42
N ALA A 42 4.26 2.48 3.01
CA ALA A 42 4.96 1.65 3.98
C ALA A 42 6.09 0.83 3.36
N PHE A 43 5.95 0.34 2.12
CA PHE A 43 7.07 -0.25 1.37
C PHE A 43 8.18 0.76 1.12
N VAL A 44 7.84 1.96 0.63
CA VAL A 44 8.80 3.06 0.43
C VAL A 44 9.52 3.43 1.75
N GLY A 45 8.78 3.43 2.85
CA GLY A 45 9.26 3.75 4.18
C GLY A 45 9.91 2.61 4.96
N ARG A 46 9.93 1.39 4.41
CA ARG A 46 10.32 0.14 5.10
C ARG A 46 9.63 -0.09 6.44
N LEU A 47 8.33 0.19 6.52
CA LEU A 47 7.51 0.07 7.74
C LEU A 47 6.91 -1.35 7.85
N ALA A 48 7.76 -2.35 8.11
CA ALA A 48 7.37 -3.76 8.16
C ALA A 48 6.20 -4.04 9.11
N GLY A 49 6.23 -3.46 10.33
CA GLY A 49 5.16 -3.65 11.31
C GLY A 49 3.78 -3.20 10.81
N TYR A 50 3.70 -2.13 10.01
CA TYR A 50 2.45 -1.69 9.39
C TYR A 50 1.99 -2.65 8.28
N LEU A 51 2.93 -3.10 7.44
CA LEU A 51 2.65 -4.04 6.37
C LEU A 51 2.12 -5.37 6.94
N GLU A 52 2.73 -5.87 8.00
CA GLU A 52 2.26 -7.05 8.71
C GLU A 52 0.87 -6.79 9.31
N ALA A 53 0.70 -5.73 10.12
CA ALA A 53 -0.57 -5.44 10.80
C ALA A 53 -1.78 -5.28 9.86
N THR A 54 -1.53 -4.95 8.59
CA THR A 54 -2.56 -4.76 7.56
C THR A 54 -2.63 -5.89 6.52
N TRP A 55 -1.83 -6.94 6.67
CA TRP A 55 -1.94 -8.16 5.88
C TRP A 55 -2.82 -9.16 6.61
N HIS A 56 -3.80 -9.74 5.93
CA HIS A 56 -4.65 -10.77 6.53
C HIS A 56 -3.83 -12.00 6.93
N SER A 57 -4.11 -12.57 8.10
CA SER A 57 -3.33 -13.69 8.66
C SER A 57 -3.34 -14.94 7.78
N SER A 58 -4.40 -15.16 6.98
CA SER A 58 -4.50 -16.30 6.07
C SER A 58 -3.54 -16.23 4.88
N TYR A 59 -3.03 -15.04 4.54
CA TYR A 59 -2.18 -14.81 3.37
C TYR A 59 -0.83 -14.16 3.69
N ARG A 60 -0.62 -13.76 4.95
CA ARG A 60 0.61 -13.11 5.38
C ARG A 60 1.78 -14.11 5.32
N PRO A 61 2.91 -13.75 4.68
CA PRO A 61 4.09 -14.61 4.72
C PRO A 61 4.64 -14.71 6.15
N ALA A 62 5.29 -15.83 6.48
CA ALA A 62 5.90 -16.02 7.80
C ALA A 62 7.03 -15.03 8.08
N PHE A 63 7.69 -14.53 7.04
CA PHE A 63 8.73 -13.52 7.10
C PHE A 63 8.53 -12.52 5.96
N LEU A 64 8.56 -11.22 6.29
CA LEU A 64 8.49 -10.13 5.32
C LEU A 64 9.86 -9.48 5.21
N ASP A 65 10.61 -9.82 4.16
CA ASP A 65 11.87 -9.17 3.86
C ASP A 65 11.65 -7.90 3.03
N LEU A 66 12.22 -6.78 3.46
CA LEU A 66 12.18 -5.50 2.76
C LEU A 66 13.57 -5.02 2.33
N SER A 67 14.62 -5.84 2.51
CA SER A 67 15.99 -5.50 2.10
C SER A 67 16.06 -5.21 0.59
N ASP A 68 15.37 -6.05 -0.17
CA ASP A 68 15.38 -6.05 -1.64
C ASP A 68 14.22 -5.25 -2.22
N SER A 69 13.56 -4.41 -1.41
CA SER A 69 12.50 -3.53 -1.90
C SER A 69 13.05 -2.61 -2.99
N PRO A 70 12.41 -2.56 -4.18
CA PRO A 70 12.80 -1.66 -5.25
C PRO A 70 12.85 -0.20 -4.81
N ASN A 71 13.59 0.61 -5.55
CA ASN A 71 13.51 2.05 -5.43
C ASN A 71 12.20 2.56 -6.05
N TRP A 72 11.14 2.56 -5.23
CA TRP A 72 9.81 3.00 -5.59
C TRP A 72 9.75 4.49 -5.91
N LEU A 73 9.10 4.83 -7.03
CA LEU A 73 9.02 6.20 -7.54
C LEU A 73 7.61 6.77 -7.45
N LYS A 74 6.60 6.00 -7.86
CA LYS A 74 5.20 6.45 -7.90
C LYS A 74 4.22 5.30 -7.83
N LEU A 75 3.08 5.54 -7.21
CA LEU A 75 1.88 4.69 -7.33
C LEU A 75 0.85 5.36 -8.25
N GLN A 76 0.26 4.57 -9.16
CA GLN A 76 -0.90 4.95 -9.96
C GLN A 76 -2.02 3.95 -9.72
N VAL A 77 -3.10 4.37 -9.06
CA VAL A 77 -4.31 3.54 -8.94
C VAL A 77 -5.11 3.69 -10.24
N ILE A 78 -5.40 2.55 -10.88
CA ILE A 78 -6.17 2.45 -12.13
C ILE A 78 -7.67 2.33 -11.81
N SER A 79 -8.02 1.46 -10.87
CA SER A 79 -9.39 1.32 -10.38
C SER A 79 -9.43 0.81 -8.94
N SER A 80 -10.52 1.13 -8.25
CA SER A 80 -10.84 0.61 -6.93
C SER A 80 -12.33 0.31 -6.87
N SER A 81 -12.70 -0.82 -6.30
CA SER A 81 -14.10 -1.21 -6.09
C SER A 81 -14.30 -1.81 -4.71
N VAL A 82 -15.54 -1.71 -4.22
CA VAL A 82 -16.02 -2.33 -2.99
C VAL A 82 -17.31 -3.08 -3.32
N ASP A 83 -17.39 -4.33 -2.89
CA ASP A 83 -18.59 -5.15 -2.91
C ASP A 83 -18.80 -5.74 -1.51
N GLN A 84 -19.77 -5.20 -0.78
CA GLN A 84 -20.00 -5.50 0.64
C GLN A 84 -18.72 -5.29 1.48
N ASN A 85 -18.14 -6.37 1.98
CA ASN A 85 -16.90 -6.38 2.75
C ASN A 85 -15.66 -6.74 1.92
N LYS A 86 -15.80 -6.96 0.61
CA LYS A 86 -14.68 -7.25 -0.29
C LYS A 86 -14.28 -5.99 -1.03
N GLY A 87 -12.99 -5.83 -1.27
CA GLY A 87 -12.43 -4.71 -2.02
C GLY A 87 -11.43 -5.21 -3.05
N GLN A 88 -11.31 -4.48 -4.16
CA GLN A 88 -10.28 -4.74 -5.15
C GLN A 88 -9.62 -3.43 -5.56
N VAL A 89 -8.31 -3.43 -5.72
CA VAL A 89 -7.55 -2.28 -6.23
C VAL A 89 -6.64 -2.75 -7.35
N HIS A 90 -6.77 -2.13 -8.52
CA HIS A 90 -5.88 -2.31 -9.65
C HIS A 90 -4.94 -1.10 -9.74
N PHE A 91 -3.63 -1.34 -9.79
CA PHE A 91 -2.65 -0.24 -9.78
C PHE A 91 -1.37 -0.59 -10.53
N ARG A 92 -0.60 0.45 -10.85
CA ARG A 92 0.81 0.36 -11.26
C ARG A 92 1.71 0.97 -10.20
N ALA A 93 2.75 0.24 -9.81
CA ALA A 93 3.81 0.74 -8.95
C ALA A 93 5.10 0.89 -9.76
N PHE A 94 5.52 2.13 -9.95
CA PHE A 94 6.71 2.50 -10.73
C PHE A 94 7.94 2.45 -9.84
N TYR A 95 9.03 1.89 -10.37
CA TYR A 95 10.31 1.78 -9.68
C TYR A 95 11.46 2.04 -10.64
N ARG A 96 12.64 2.33 -10.08
CA ARG A 96 13.88 2.47 -10.85
C ARG A 96 14.52 1.11 -11.10
N ASP A 97 14.84 0.83 -12.36
CA ASP A 97 15.57 -0.36 -12.80
C ASP A 97 16.83 0.08 -13.57
N GLY A 98 17.97 0.13 -12.87
CA GLY A 98 19.16 0.80 -13.39
C GLY A 98 18.90 2.28 -13.69
N ASP A 99 19.13 2.68 -14.94
CA ASP A 99 18.85 4.04 -15.45
C ASP A 99 17.41 4.21 -15.96
N ASP A 100 16.67 3.11 -16.13
CA ASP A 100 15.32 3.07 -16.66
C ASP A 100 14.25 3.18 -15.57
N ILE A 101 13.02 3.49 -16.01
CA ILE A 101 11.83 3.45 -15.17
C ILE A 101 10.96 2.28 -15.65
N ALA A 102 10.76 1.32 -14.76
CA ALA A 102 9.85 0.20 -14.95
C ALA A 102 8.61 0.36 -14.06
N PHE A 103 7.62 -0.50 -14.27
CA PHE A 103 6.46 -0.62 -13.38
C PHE A 103 6.05 -2.08 -13.24
N MET A 104 5.46 -2.41 -12.09
CA MET A 104 4.64 -3.60 -11.93
C MET A 104 3.17 -3.19 -11.98
N GLU A 105 2.32 -3.98 -12.64
CA GLU A 105 0.87 -3.83 -12.63
C GLU A 105 0.28 -4.97 -11.80
N GLU A 106 -0.55 -4.63 -10.81
CA GLU A 106 -1.15 -5.62 -9.91
C GLU A 106 -2.61 -5.30 -9.64
N LYS A 107 -3.41 -6.36 -9.60
CA LYS A 107 -4.76 -6.33 -9.06
C LYS A 107 -4.79 -7.07 -7.72
N SER A 108 -5.01 -6.34 -6.64
CA SER A 108 -5.03 -6.86 -5.27
C SER A 108 -6.44 -6.94 -4.71
N ASP A 109 -6.69 -7.99 -3.94
CA ASP A 109 -7.93 -8.22 -3.21
C ASP A 109 -7.77 -7.85 -1.73
N PHE A 110 -8.83 -7.30 -1.17
CA PHE A 110 -8.92 -6.82 0.20
C PHE A 110 -10.21 -7.31 0.86
N ILE A 111 -10.18 -7.43 2.19
CA ILE A 111 -11.35 -7.76 3.00
C ILE A 111 -11.51 -6.77 4.15
N PHE A 112 -12.75 -6.40 4.45
CA PHE A 112 -13.13 -5.63 5.62
C PHE A 112 -13.64 -6.57 6.71
N GLU A 113 -12.87 -6.70 7.79
CA GLU A 113 -13.18 -7.55 8.93
C GLU A 113 -12.82 -6.80 10.22
N ASP A 114 -13.62 -6.99 11.28
CA ASP A 114 -13.39 -6.38 12.59
C ASP A 114 -13.16 -4.86 12.55
N GLY A 115 -13.90 -4.18 11.67
CA GLY A 115 -13.87 -2.71 11.54
C GLY A 115 -12.68 -2.15 10.76
N LYS A 116 -11.88 -2.98 10.08
CA LYS A 116 -10.76 -2.49 9.24
C LYS A 116 -10.52 -3.33 7.99
N TRP A 117 -9.87 -2.71 7.02
CA TRP A 117 -9.43 -3.39 5.80
C TRP A 117 -8.13 -4.17 6.02
N TYR A 118 -8.02 -5.32 5.36
CA TYR A 118 -6.80 -6.11 5.25
C TYR A 118 -6.51 -6.42 3.78
N TYR A 119 -5.22 -6.43 3.43
CA TYR A 119 -4.75 -7.00 2.17
C TYR A 119 -4.80 -8.54 2.25
N LEU A 120 -5.37 -9.17 1.23
CA LEU A 120 -5.36 -10.62 1.09
C LEU A 120 -4.18 -11.06 0.23
N THR A 121 -4.33 -10.88 -1.08
CA THR A 121 -3.40 -11.34 -2.10
C THR A 121 -3.53 -10.43 -3.32
N GLY A 122 -2.63 -10.57 -4.28
CA GLY A 122 -2.74 -9.89 -5.56
C GLY A 122 -2.14 -10.70 -6.69
N GLN A 123 -2.61 -10.39 -7.89
CA GLN A 123 -2.10 -10.96 -9.12
C GLN A 123 -1.32 -9.89 -9.87
N THR A 124 -0.01 -10.10 -9.99
CA THR A 124 0.89 -9.27 -10.80
C THR A 124 0.86 -9.73 -12.25
N SER A 125 0.84 -8.78 -13.17
CA SER A 125 0.91 -8.98 -14.63
C SER A 125 2.08 -8.25 -15.26
#